data_AF-A0A8T4U1N7-F1
#
_entry.id   AF-A0A8T4U1N7-F1
#
_cell.length_a   1.000
_cell.length_b   1.000
_cell.length_c   1.000
_cell.angle_alpha   90.00
_cell.angle_beta   90.00
_cell.angle_gamma   90.00
#
_symmetry.space_group_name_H-M   'P 1'
#
loop_
_entity.id
_entity.type
_entity.pdbx_description
1 polymer ?
#
loop_
_entity_poly.entity_id
_entity_poly.type
_entity_poly.pdbx_seq_one_letter_code
_entity_poly.pdbx_strand_id
1 'polypeptide(L)'
;MAFLDSKKGVKAEIWISVAFIAVVISGLFVYFYLEWQKPALPLYQNMPDTWIEEKGDVKEISVDKVTKGESFVDTNGQQYITKEIGTVFNYNGWYKGQAFRREFRDNSGKVLMRINQNMDPDDGVSEAFVIERIQKESNEDKLTTYVFLDEDWKINVPTKLYYGKRFENEKEFDFTKEIAKGIYMNELRDTPERFANNYATHYGGVIVGDFREDDKSTIVQFS
;
A
#
# COMPACT_ATOMS: atom_id res chain seq x y z
N MET A 1 44.25 56.22 41.92
CA MET A 1 43.39 55.03 41.70
C MET A 1 41.99 55.37 42.18
N ALA A 2 41.05 55.58 41.27
CA ALA A 2 39.61 55.56 41.55
C ALA A 2 38.86 55.36 40.22
N PHE A 3 38.61 54.10 39.88
CA PHE A 3 37.63 53.70 38.88
C PHE A 3 36.26 53.78 39.58
N LEU A 4 35.40 54.72 39.19
CA LEU A 4 34.00 54.73 39.62
C LEU A 4 33.09 54.69 38.39
N ASP A 5 32.89 53.44 37.97
CA ASP A 5 31.68 52.79 37.49
C ASP A 5 30.49 53.70 37.12
N SER A 6 30.33 53.94 35.82
CA SER A 6 29.12 54.56 35.23
C SER A 6 28.13 53.45 34.86
N LYS A 7 27.24 53.09 35.80
CA LYS A 7 26.06 52.27 35.46
C LYS A 7 25.06 53.12 34.68
N LYS A 8 25.19 53.12 33.35
CA LYS A 8 24.15 53.62 32.44
C LYS A 8 22.93 52.70 32.55
N GLY A 9 21.89 53.18 33.24
CA GLY A 9 20.60 52.49 33.30
C GLY A 9 20.06 52.25 31.89
N VAL A 10 19.63 51.02 31.62
CA VAL A 10 18.99 50.63 30.37
C VAL A 10 17.73 51.48 30.19
N LYS A 11 17.65 52.25 29.10
CA LYS A 11 16.52 53.15 28.83
C LYS A 11 15.22 52.34 28.72
N ALA A 12 14.12 52.87 29.24
CA ALA A 12 12.80 52.22 29.23
C ALA A 12 12.35 51.79 27.80
N GLU A 13 12.79 52.51 26.78
CA GLU A 13 12.57 52.18 25.35
C GLU A 13 13.12 50.80 24.94
N ILE A 14 14.24 50.38 25.55
CA ILE A 14 14.85 49.07 25.30
C ILE A 14 13.96 47.97 25.90
N TRP A 15 13.39 48.19 27.09
CA TRP A 15 12.50 47.23 27.74
C TRP A 15 11.18 47.07 26.99
N ILE A 16 10.64 48.15 26.43
CA ILE A 16 9.43 48.09 25.56
C ILE A 16 9.72 47.27 24.30
N SER A 17 10.89 47.48 23.68
CA SER A 17 11.29 46.74 22.48
C SER A 17 11.49 45.24 22.77
N VAL A 18 12.10 44.90 23.91
CA VAL A 18 12.28 43.51 24.35
C VAL A 18 10.94 42.85 24.64
N ALA A 19 10.01 43.55 25.30
CA ALA A 19 8.67 43.03 25.57
C ALA A 19 7.89 42.75 24.28
N PHE A 20 7.98 43.64 23.29
CA PHE A 20 7.33 43.43 21.99
C PHE A 20 7.89 42.20 21.25
N ILE A 21 9.22 42.05 21.20
CA ILE A 21 9.86 40.89 20.58
C ILE A 21 9.43 39.58 21.28
N ALA A 22 9.37 39.58 22.61
CA ALA A 22 8.92 38.42 23.36
C ALA A 22 7.48 38.02 23.02
N VAL A 23 6.56 39.00 22.90
CA VAL A 23 5.16 38.73 22.50
C VAL A 23 5.07 38.14 21.09
N VAL A 24 5.85 38.65 20.13
CA VAL A 24 5.87 38.11 18.77
C VAL A 24 6.38 36.68 18.73
N ILE A 25 7.48 36.40 19.45
CA ILE A 25 8.04 35.04 19.53
C ILE A 25 7.06 34.08 20.21
N SER A 26 6.42 34.49 21.32
CA SER A 26 5.41 33.67 21.98
C SER A 26 4.20 33.42 21.08
N GLY A 27 3.75 34.43 20.32
CA GLY A 27 2.67 34.27 19.34
C GLY A 27 3.03 33.28 18.24
N LEU A 28 4.25 33.34 17.70
CA LEU A 28 4.75 32.37 16.72
C LEU A 28 4.84 30.96 17.32
N PHE A 29 5.35 30.83 18.54
CA PHE A 29 5.44 29.54 19.22
C PHE A 29 4.06 28.91 19.43
N VAL A 30 3.08 29.70 19.89
CA VAL A 30 1.69 29.25 20.02
C VAL A 30 1.10 28.88 18.67
N TYR A 31 1.34 29.66 17.62
CA TYR A 31 0.87 29.35 16.26
C TYR A 31 1.43 28.01 15.76
N PHE A 32 2.74 27.80 15.85
CA PHE A 32 3.38 26.54 15.44
C PHE A 32 2.96 25.36 16.32
N TYR A 33 2.79 25.57 17.62
CA TYR A 33 2.29 24.54 18.54
C TYR A 33 0.87 24.11 18.16
N LEU A 34 -0.01 25.06 17.85
CA LEU A 34 -1.36 24.78 17.38
C LEU A 34 -1.35 24.10 16.00
N GLU A 35 -0.49 24.53 15.08
CA GLU A 35 -0.35 23.89 13.76
C GLU A 35 0.15 22.44 13.88
N TRP A 36 1.05 22.17 14.83
CA TRP A 36 1.57 20.83 15.09
C TRP A 36 0.56 19.93 15.83
N GLN A 37 -0.35 20.55 16.60
CA GLN A 37 -1.46 19.85 17.26
C GLN A 37 -2.69 19.65 16.38
N LYS A 38 -2.82 20.37 15.25
CA LYS A 38 -3.85 20.02 14.28
C LYS A 38 -3.63 18.53 13.95
N PRO A 39 -4.64 17.67 14.13
CA PRO A 39 -4.53 16.32 13.62
C PRO A 39 -4.15 16.48 12.15
N ALA A 40 -3.08 15.80 11.71
CA ALA A 40 -2.79 15.72 10.30
C ALA A 40 -4.13 15.42 9.63
N LEU A 41 -4.56 16.29 8.68
CA LEU A 41 -5.70 15.98 7.83
C LEU A 41 -5.56 14.50 7.48
N PRO A 42 -6.61 13.66 7.62
CA PRO A 42 -6.47 12.24 7.34
C PRO A 42 -6.14 12.09 5.86
N LEU A 43 -4.85 12.20 5.53
CA LEU A 43 -4.28 12.13 4.18
C LEU A 43 -4.58 10.75 3.59
N TYR A 44 -4.84 9.78 4.47
CA TYR A 44 -5.25 8.43 4.14
C TYR A 44 -6.56 8.09 4.84
N GLN A 45 -7.68 8.43 4.21
CA GLN A 45 -8.96 7.84 4.58
C GLN A 45 -8.94 6.35 4.22
N ASN A 46 -9.46 5.48 5.09
CA ASN A 46 -9.60 4.04 4.82
C ASN A 46 -10.79 3.78 3.87
N MET A 47 -10.90 4.54 2.79
CA MET A 47 -11.96 4.41 1.80
C MET A 47 -11.36 3.86 0.49
N PRO A 48 -11.67 2.61 0.10
CA PRO A 48 -11.02 1.95 -1.04
C PRO A 48 -11.14 2.65 -2.39
N ASP A 49 -12.21 3.42 -2.58
CA ASP A 49 -12.43 4.26 -3.77
C ASP A 49 -11.37 5.36 -3.92
N THR A 50 -10.88 5.92 -2.80
CA THR A 50 -9.81 6.95 -2.82
C THR A 50 -8.43 6.39 -3.18
N TRP A 51 -8.28 5.06 -3.20
CA TRP A 51 -7.00 4.40 -3.53
C TRP A 51 -6.72 4.39 -5.03
N ILE A 52 -7.70 4.74 -5.86
CA ILE A 52 -7.60 4.71 -7.32
C ILE A 52 -7.40 6.12 -7.87
N GLU A 53 -6.41 6.26 -8.75
CA GLU A 53 -6.16 7.49 -9.51
C GLU A 53 -6.54 7.27 -10.97
N GLU A 54 -7.45 8.10 -11.48
CA GLU A 54 -7.87 8.02 -12.88
C GLU A 54 -6.93 8.83 -13.78
N LYS A 55 -6.39 8.19 -14.83
CA LYS A 55 -5.47 8.75 -15.82
C LYS A 55 -5.99 8.49 -17.23
N GLY A 56 -7.09 9.15 -17.58
CA GLY A 56 -7.84 8.85 -18.80
C GLY A 56 -8.62 7.56 -18.62
N ASP A 57 -8.45 6.61 -19.53
CA ASP A 57 -9.09 5.29 -19.47
C ASP A 57 -8.38 4.34 -18.47
N VAL A 58 -7.11 4.61 -18.18
CA VAL A 58 -6.30 3.83 -17.25
C VAL A 58 -6.54 4.27 -15.80
N LYS A 59 -6.68 3.29 -14.91
CA LYS A 59 -6.86 3.44 -13.46
C LYS A 59 -5.63 2.92 -12.75
N GLU A 60 -5.01 3.75 -11.92
CA GLU A 60 -3.83 3.38 -11.16
C GLU A 60 -4.19 3.13 -9.69
N ILE A 61 -3.89 1.94 -9.18
CA ILE A 61 -4.00 1.62 -7.76
C ILE A 61 -2.80 2.20 -7.02
N SER A 62 -3.04 3.17 -6.14
CA SER A 62 -2.01 3.84 -5.36
C SER A 62 -1.58 3.00 -4.15
N VAL A 63 -0.43 2.33 -4.27
CA VAL A 63 0.20 1.56 -3.18
C VAL A 63 0.43 2.44 -1.94
N ASP A 64 0.85 3.68 -2.16
CA ASP A 64 1.06 4.67 -1.11
C ASP A 64 -0.24 4.92 -0.33
N LYS A 65 -1.38 5.18 -1.01
CA LYS A 65 -2.66 5.39 -0.32
C LYS A 65 -3.17 4.14 0.39
N VAL A 66 -3.07 2.99 -0.26
CA VAL A 66 -3.52 1.70 0.31
C VAL A 66 -2.77 1.41 1.61
N THR A 67 -1.45 1.59 1.59
CA THR A 67 -0.54 1.28 2.72
C THR A 67 -0.21 2.48 3.60
N LYS A 68 -0.85 3.63 3.38
CA LYS A 68 -0.64 4.87 4.15
C LYS A 68 0.81 5.38 4.14
N GLY A 69 1.49 5.21 3.01
CA GLY A 69 2.88 5.59 2.81
C GLY A 69 3.88 4.68 3.50
N GLU A 70 3.49 3.47 3.88
CA GLU A 70 4.39 2.48 4.48
C GLU A 70 5.09 1.59 3.46
N SER A 71 4.65 1.59 2.20
CA SER A 71 5.21 0.75 1.15
C SER A 71 5.20 1.41 -0.24
N PHE A 72 6.02 0.88 -1.15
CA PHE A 72 6.09 1.24 -2.56
C PHE A 72 6.27 -0.01 -3.42
N VAL A 73 6.08 0.10 -4.74
CA VAL A 73 6.38 -1.00 -5.68
C VAL A 73 7.57 -0.63 -6.57
N ASP A 74 8.50 -1.57 -6.71
CA ASP A 74 9.65 -1.47 -7.60
C ASP A 74 9.69 -2.61 -8.63
N THR A 75 10.84 -2.85 -9.25
CA THR A 75 10.98 -3.92 -10.23
C THR A 75 10.85 -5.33 -9.64
N ASN A 76 11.08 -5.48 -8.34
CA ASN A 76 11.06 -6.75 -7.64
C ASN A 76 9.65 -7.05 -7.10
N GLY A 77 8.95 -6.04 -6.59
CA GLY A 77 7.59 -6.19 -6.04
C GLY A 77 7.26 -5.08 -5.05
N GLN A 78 6.34 -5.34 -4.12
CA GLN A 78 6.09 -4.44 -3.00
C GLN A 78 7.26 -4.46 -2.02
N GLN A 79 7.68 -3.28 -1.60
CA GLN A 79 8.71 -3.03 -0.60
C GLN A 79 8.11 -2.21 0.53
N TYR A 80 8.40 -2.56 1.77
CA TYR A 80 8.06 -1.73 2.92
C TYR A 80 9.21 -0.80 3.28
N ILE A 81 8.88 0.43 3.66
CA ILE A 81 9.84 1.48 4.03
C ILE A 81 10.37 1.27 5.45
N THR A 82 9.60 0.58 6.31
CA THR A 82 9.96 0.37 7.70
C THR A 82 11.10 -0.67 7.83
N LYS A 83 12.06 -0.39 8.72
CA LYS A 83 13.24 -1.24 8.94
C LYS A 83 12.94 -2.64 9.47
N GLU A 84 11.71 -2.87 9.91
CA GLU A 84 11.29 -4.13 10.52
C GLU A 84 10.92 -5.16 9.43
N ILE A 85 10.42 -4.73 8.27
CA ILE A 85 9.97 -5.62 7.20
C ILE A 85 11.08 -5.74 6.15
N GLY A 86 11.85 -6.82 6.23
CA GLY A 86 12.99 -7.09 5.34
C GLY A 86 12.66 -7.89 4.09
N THR A 87 11.38 -8.05 3.73
CA THR A 87 10.94 -8.95 2.66
C THR A 87 10.23 -8.22 1.52
N VAL A 88 10.42 -8.72 0.30
CA VAL A 88 9.77 -8.22 -0.92
C VAL A 88 8.52 -9.04 -1.18
N PHE A 89 7.38 -8.39 -1.33
CA PHE A 89 6.15 -9.07 -1.72
C PHE A 89 6.07 -9.18 -3.23
N ASN A 90 6.32 -10.38 -3.72
CA ASN A 90 6.25 -10.69 -5.15
C ASN A 90 4.84 -11.13 -5.51
N TYR A 91 4.41 -10.76 -6.72
CA TYR A 91 3.11 -11.16 -7.25
C TYR A 91 3.32 -12.24 -8.31
N ASN A 92 2.54 -13.31 -8.23
CA ASN A 92 2.53 -14.36 -9.25
C ASN A 92 1.08 -14.60 -9.68
N GLY A 93 0.88 -14.64 -10.99
CA GLY A 93 -0.38 -15.01 -11.62
C GLY A 93 -0.36 -16.44 -12.10
N TRP A 94 -1.54 -16.99 -12.29
CA TRP A 94 -1.72 -18.32 -12.87
C TRP A 94 -2.79 -18.28 -13.95
N TYR A 95 -2.51 -18.88 -15.11
CA TYR A 95 -3.49 -18.97 -16.18
C TYR A 95 -3.33 -20.26 -16.96
N LYS A 96 -4.42 -21.02 -17.07
CA LYS A 96 -4.48 -22.28 -17.85
C LYS A 96 -3.32 -23.23 -17.52
N GLY A 97 -3.02 -23.41 -16.24
CA GLY A 97 -1.94 -24.30 -15.78
C GLY A 97 -0.52 -23.70 -15.84
N GLN A 98 -0.36 -22.42 -16.20
CA GLN A 98 0.94 -21.78 -16.35
C GLN A 98 1.12 -20.60 -15.40
N ALA A 99 2.25 -20.60 -14.68
CA ALA A 99 2.67 -19.48 -13.84
C ALA A 99 3.19 -18.31 -14.69
N PHE A 100 2.89 -17.09 -14.27
CA PHE A 100 3.50 -15.88 -14.82
C PHE A 100 3.72 -14.83 -13.73
N ARG A 101 4.66 -13.91 -13.93
CA ARG A 101 4.99 -12.86 -12.94
C ARG A 101 4.35 -11.51 -13.25
N ARG A 102 4.40 -11.07 -14.50
CA ARG A 102 3.93 -9.74 -14.91
C ARG A 102 2.93 -9.83 -16.04
N GLU A 103 3.20 -10.64 -17.04
CA GLU A 103 2.35 -10.78 -18.20
C GLU A 103 2.26 -12.24 -18.62
N PHE A 104 1.07 -12.62 -19.05
CA PHE A 104 0.85 -13.85 -19.79
C PHE A 104 0.57 -13.50 -21.26
N ARG A 105 1.31 -14.12 -22.18
CA ARG A 105 1.18 -13.89 -23.62
C ARG A 105 0.76 -15.18 -24.33
N ASP A 106 -0.07 -15.05 -25.35
CA ASP A 106 -0.41 -16.17 -26.21
C ASP A 106 0.71 -16.49 -27.22
N ASN A 107 0.50 -17.51 -28.05
CA ASN A 107 1.45 -17.94 -29.07
C ASN A 107 1.71 -16.88 -30.16
N SER A 108 0.83 -15.88 -30.31
CA SER A 108 1.01 -14.76 -31.24
C SER A 108 1.79 -13.60 -30.63
N GLY A 109 2.07 -13.66 -29.32
CA GLY A 109 2.72 -12.60 -28.55
C GLY A 109 1.74 -11.57 -27.97
N LYS A 110 0.44 -11.73 -28.17
CA LYS A 110 -0.60 -10.86 -27.60
C LYS A 110 -0.65 -11.05 -26.08
N VAL A 111 -0.64 -9.96 -25.32
CA VAL A 111 -0.86 -10.00 -23.86
C VAL A 111 -2.32 -10.35 -23.60
N LEU A 112 -2.55 -11.38 -22.79
CA LEU A 112 -3.88 -11.78 -22.34
C LEU A 112 -4.12 -11.45 -20.88
N MET A 113 -3.06 -11.46 -20.06
CA MET A 113 -3.13 -11.10 -18.65
C MET A 113 -1.96 -10.25 -18.23
N ARG A 114 -2.21 -9.37 -17.27
CA ARG A 114 -1.16 -8.54 -16.66
C ARG A 114 -1.34 -8.45 -15.14
N ILE A 115 -0.22 -8.39 -14.42
CA ILE A 115 -0.18 -8.05 -13.00
C ILE A 115 0.65 -6.79 -12.80
N ASN A 116 -0.01 -5.69 -12.46
CA ASN A 116 0.56 -4.36 -12.30
C ASN A 116 -0.44 -3.42 -11.60
N GLN A 117 0.01 -2.22 -11.25
CA GLN A 117 -0.82 -1.20 -10.60
C GLN A 117 -1.75 -0.44 -11.55
N ASN A 118 -1.54 -0.54 -12.86
CA ASN A 118 -2.27 0.22 -13.88
C ASN A 118 -3.25 -0.71 -14.57
N MET A 119 -4.53 -0.38 -14.53
CA MET A 119 -5.62 -1.22 -15.01
C MET A 119 -6.49 -0.44 -16.01
N ASP A 120 -6.70 -0.98 -17.20
CA ASP A 120 -7.64 -0.50 -18.21
C ASP A 120 -8.77 -1.53 -18.34
N PRO A 121 -9.95 -1.28 -17.77
CA PRO A 121 -11.00 -2.29 -17.68
C PRO A 121 -11.69 -2.61 -19.02
N ASP A 122 -11.30 -1.96 -20.12
CA ASP A 122 -11.96 -2.08 -21.42
C ASP A 122 -10.96 -2.35 -22.59
N ASP A 123 -9.72 -2.77 -22.33
CA ASP A 123 -8.68 -2.99 -23.36
C ASP A 123 -8.57 -4.44 -23.88
N GLY A 124 -9.30 -5.37 -23.25
CA GLY A 124 -9.32 -6.79 -23.58
C GLY A 124 -8.14 -7.59 -23.00
N VAL A 125 -7.37 -7.02 -22.08
CA VAL A 125 -6.38 -7.68 -21.23
C VAL A 125 -6.96 -7.85 -19.84
N SER A 126 -6.91 -9.05 -19.27
CA SER A 126 -7.33 -9.25 -17.89
C SER A 126 -6.22 -8.80 -16.94
N GLU A 127 -6.44 -7.71 -16.20
CA GLU A 127 -5.46 -7.15 -15.28
C GLU A 127 -5.80 -7.41 -13.81
N ALA A 128 -4.76 -7.67 -13.03
CA ALA A 128 -4.85 -7.89 -11.59
C ALA A 128 -3.78 -7.08 -10.85
N PHE A 129 -4.08 -6.70 -9.62
CA PHE A 129 -3.08 -6.19 -8.71
C PHE A 129 -3.28 -6.75 -7.32
N VAL A 130 -2.18 -7.00 -6.61
CA VAL A 130 -2.22 -7.50 -5.25
C VAL A 130 -1.41 -6.54 -4.38
N ILE A 131 -1.95 -6.14 -3.24
CA ILE A 131 -1.23 -5.30 -2.28
C ILE A 131 -1.39 -5.91 -0.90
N GLU A 132 -0.27 -6.11 -0.24
CA GLU A 132 -0.25 -6.52 1.15
C GLU A 132 -0.17 -5.29 2.05
N ARG A 133 -1.00 -5.24 3.08
CA ARG A 133 -1.04 -4.19 4.08
C ARG A 133 -0.92 -4.79 5.48
N ILE A 134 0.09 -4.37 6.21
CA ILE A 134 0.24 -4.67 7.63
C ILE A 134 -0.41 -3.55 8.43
N GLN A 135 -1.33 -3.90 9.34
CA GLN A 135 -2.03 -2.93 10.19
C GLN A 135 -1.87 -3.33 11.66
N LYS A 136 -1.49 -2.40 12.52
CA LYS A 136 -1.52 -2.62 13.97
C LYS A 136 -2.95 -2.53 14.49
N GLU A 137 -3.46 -3.64 15.03
CA GLU A 137 -4.75 -3.68 15.72
C GLU A 137 -4.57 -4.35 17.09
N SER A 138 -4.89 -3.63 18.16
CA SER A 138 -4.87 -4.17 19.54
C SER A 138 -3.54 -4.82 19.97
N ASN A 139 -2.40 -4.22 19.57
CA ASN A 139 -1.02 -4.69 19.81
C ASN A 139 -0.58 -5.91 18.99
N GLU A 140 -1.36 -6.34 18.01
CA GLU A 140 -0.97 -7.37 17.05
C GLU A 140 -0.95 -6.79 15.64
N ASP A 141 0.00 -7.27 14.84
CA ASP A 141 0.05 -6.94 13.42
C ASP A 141 -0.94 -7.84 12.67
N LYS A 142 -1.88 -7.21 11.96
CA LYS A 142 -2.81 -7.88 11.05
C LYS A 142 -2.35 -7.68 9.62
N LEU A 143 -2.10 -8.79 8.96
CA LEU A 143 -1.82 -8.80 7.54
C LEU A 143 -3.11 -8.92 6.74
N THR A 144 -3.30 -7.95 5.85
CA THR A 144 -4.45 -7.89 4.96
C THR A 144 -3.95 -7.80 3.53
N THR A 145 -4.37 -8.74 2.68
CA THR A 145 -4.09 -8.70 1.25
C THR A 145 -5.31 -8.17 0.51
N TYR A 146 -5.12 -7.10 -0.26
CA TYR A 146 -6.11 -6.57 -1.18
C TYR A 146 -5.81 -7.11 -2.58
N VAL A 147 -6.82 -7.69 -3.21
CA VAL A 147 -6.74 -8.19 -4.58
C VAL A 147 -7.69 -7.36 -5.43
N PHE A 148 -7.15 -6.74 -6.47
CA PHE A 148 -7.85 -5.91 -7.44
C PHE A 148 -7.93 -6.66 -8.76
N LEU A 149 -9.11 -6.68 -9.37
CA LEU A 149 -9.36 -7.26 -10.69
C LEU A 149 -10.21 -6.31 -11.52
N ASP A 150 -9.97 -6.24 -12.82
CA ASP A 150 -10.76 -5.40 -13.72
C ASP A 150 -11.99 -6.12 -14.31
N GLU A 151 -12.75 -5.39 -15.11
CA GLU A 151 -13.95 -5.90 -15.78
C GLU A 151 -13.59 -6.97 -16.83
N ASP A 152 -12.50 -6.78 -17.58
CA ASP A 152 -12.01 -7.77 -18.53
C ASP A 152 -11.70 -9.10 -17.85
N TRP A 153 -11.12 -9.09 -16.64
CA TRP A 153 -10.89 -10.29 -15.86
C TRP A 153 -12.19 -10.99 -15.48
N LYS A 154 -13.17 -10.25 -14.97
CA LYS A 154 -14.49 -10.76 -14.58
C LYS A 154 -15.19 -11.48 -15.74
N ILE A 155 -15.08 -10.94 -16.95
CA ILE A 155 -15.72 -11.50 -18.15
C ILE A 155 -15.00 -12.76 -18.61
N ASN A 156 -13.68 -12.78 -18.54
CA ASN A 156 -12.86 -13.79 -19.23
C ASN A 156 -12.41 -14.96 -18.34
N VAL A 157 -12.45 -14.82 -17.01
CA VAL A 157 -11.74 -15.72 -16.09
C VAL A 157 -12.59 -16.06 -14.85
N PRO A 158 -13.04 -17.32 -14.69
CA PRO A 158 -13.49 -17.82 -13.40
C PRO A 158 -12.35 -17.70 -12.40
N THR A 159 -12.55 -17.00 -11.29
CA THR A 159 -11.44 -16.58 -10.43
C THR A 159 -11.57 -17.05 -9.00
N LYS A 160 -10.57 -17.84 -8.60
CA LYS A 160 -10.33 -18.21 -7.20
C LYS A 160 -9.05 -17.54 -6.71
N LEU A 161 -9.03 -17.27 -5.41
CA LEU A 161 -7.89 -16.75 -4.68
C LEU A 161 -7.34 -17.86 -3.80
N TYR A 162 -6.06 -18.17 -3.98
CA TYR A 162 -5.33 -19.13 -3.15
C TYR A 162 -4.33 -18.38 -2.28
N TYR A 163 -4.33 -18.65 -0.97
CA TYR A 163 -3.54 -17.90 0.00
C TYR A 163 -3.13 -18.74 1.22
N GLY A 164 -2.26 -18.19 2.07
CA GLY A 164 -1.67 -18.87 3.21
C GLY A 164 -0.25 -19.37 2.94
N LYS A 165 0.37 -19.98 3.95
CA LYS A 165 1.79 -20.37 3.92
C LYS A 165 2.13 -21.39 2.83
N ARG A 166 1.17 -22.24 2.49
CA ARG A 166 1.24 -23.34 1.51
C ARG A 166 0.09 -23.29 0.52
N PHE A 167 -0.58 -22.15 0.36
CA PHE A 167 -1.78 -22.00 -0.47
C PHE A 167 -2.91 -22.96 -0.08
N GLU A 168 -3.01 -23.25 1.22
CA GLU A 168 -3.99 -24.18 1.79
C GLU A 168 -5.39 -23.58 1.87
N ASN A 169 -5.51 -22.25 1.81
CA ASN A 169 -6.79 -21.56 1.85
C ASN A 169 -7.22 -21.17 0.43
N GLU A 170 -8.52 -21.29 0.16
CA GLU A 170 -9.13 -20.87 -1.10
C GLU A 170 -10.40 -20.05 -0.86
N LYS A 171 -10.68 -19.11 -1.77
CA LYS A 171 -11.90 -18.30 -1.77
C LYS A 171 -12.24 -17.89 -3.21
N GLU A 172 -13.52 -17.99 -3.59
CA GLU A 172 -14.00 -17.40 -4.85
C GLU A 172 -13.87 -15.87 -4.81
N PHE A 173 -13.45 -15.25 -5.91
CA PHE A 173 -13.41 -13.81 -6.00
C PHE A 173 -14.83 -13.24 -6.09
N ASP A 174 -15.16 -12.31 -5.19
CA ASP A 174 -16.47 -11.67 -5.15
C ASP A 174 -16.46 -10.35 -5.95
N PHE A 175 -17.09 -10.35 -7.13
CA PHE A 175 -17.21 -9.18 -7.99
C PHE A 175 -18.34 -8.21 -7.58
N THR A 176 -18.93 -8.33 -6.38
CA THR A 176 -19.96 -7.37 -5.91
C THR A 176 -19.38 -6.05 -5.42
N LYS A 177 -18.11 -6.03 -4.99
CA LYS A 177 -17.45 -4.83 -4.47
C LYS A 177 -16.64 -4.13 -5.56
N GLU A 178 -17.32 -3.29 -6.32
CA GLU A 178 -16.71 -2.34 -7.26
C GLU A 178 -16.24 -1.09 -6.50
N ILE A 179 -14.96 -0.73 -6.63
CA ILE A 179 -14.34 0.40 -5.91
C ILE A 179 -14.00 1.58 -6.82
N ALA A 180 -13.90 1.34 -8.12
CA ALA A 180 -13.98 2.32 -9.18
C ALA A 180 -14.64 1.64 -10.39
N LYS A 181 -15.16 2.42 -11.34
CA LYS A 181 -15.84 1.84 -12.51
C LYS A 181 -14.99 0.74 -13.17
N GLY A 182 -15.49 -0.48 -13.26
CA GLY A 182 -14.79 -1.63 -13.84
C GLY A 182 -13.63 -2.19 -13.02
N ILE A 183 -13.43 -1.76 -11.76
CA ILE A 183 -12.38 -2.27 -10.86
C ILE A 183 -13.01 -2.80 -9.58
N TYR A 184 -12.75 -4.08 -9.32
CA TYR A 184 -13.31 -4.83 -8.21
C TYR A 184 -12.24 -5.16 -7.19
N MET A 185 -12.60 -5.27 -5.92
CA MET A 185 -11.64 -5.53 -4.86
C MET A 185 -12.15 -6.54 -3.84
N ASN A 186 -11.31 -7.54 -3.55
CA ASN A 186 -11.47 -8.44 -2.42
C ASN A 186 -10.42 -8.16 -1.34
N GLU A 187 -10.84 -8.33 -0.08
CA GLU A 187 -9.96 -8.34 1.08
C GLU A 187 -9.78 -9.78 1.55
N LEU A 188 -8.53 -10.18 1.76
CA LEU A 188 -8.13 -11.43 2.38
C LEU A 188 -7.39 -11.13 3.67
N ARG A 189 -7.84 -11.73 4.78
CA ARG A 189 -7.10 -11.69 6.04
C ARG A 189 -6.21 -12.90 6.08
N ASP A 190 -4.91 -12.66 6.09
CA ASP A 190 -3.93 -13.72 6.09
C ASP A 190 -3.47 -14.03 7.50
N THR A 191 -2.73 -15.13 7.65
CA THR A 191 -2.30 -15.60 8.97
C THR A 191 -0.86 -15.17 9.25
N PRO A 192 -0.55 -14.70 10.47
CA PRO A 192 0.81 -14.26 10.82
C PRO A 192 1.88 -15.36 10.64
N GLU A 193 1.50 -16.64 10.68
CA GLU A 193 2.38 -17.80 10.53
C GLU A 193 3.00 -17.93 9.13
N ARG A 194 2.48 -17.17 8.15
CA ARG A 194 3.11 -16.98 6.83
C ARG A 194 4.43 -16.22 6.93
N PHE A 195 4.70 -15.55 8.04
CA PHE A 195 5.89 -14.73 8.26
C PHE A 195 6.76 -15.32 9.37
N ALA A 196 8.07 -15.12 9.23
CA ALA A 196 9.04 -15.45 10.25
C ALA A 196 10.05 -14.31 10.41
N ASN A 197 10.80 -14.33 11.52
CA ASN A 197 11.86 -13.38 11.80
C ASN A 197 11.37 -11.91 11.73
N ASN A 198 10.23 -11.61 12.35
CA ASN A 198 9.60 -10.27 12.32
C ASN A 198 9.40 -9.75 10.90
N TYR A 199 8.75 -10.51 10.01
CA TYR A 199 8.52 -10.14 8.60
C TYR A 199 9.78 -10.03 7.73
N ALA A 200 10.97 -10.42 8.22
CA ALA A 200 12.16 -10.54 7.38
C ALA A 200 12.08 -11.73 6.41
N THR A 201 11.20 -12.70 6.68
CA THR A 201 10.96 -13.85 5.79
C THR A 201 9.45 -14.06 5.65
N HIS A 202 8.98 -14.22 4.41
CA HIS A 202 7.62 -14.68 4.12
C HIS A 202 7.67 -16.02 3.37
N TYR A 203 6.59 -16.78 3.48
CA TYR A 203 6.37 -18.03 2.76
C TYR A 203 5.09 -17.89 1.93
N GLY A 204 4.93 -18.60 0.81
CA GLY A 204 3.69 -18.53 0.03
C GLY A 204 3.37 -17.14 -0.54
N GLY A 205 2.08 -16.79 -0.66
CA GLY A 205 1.62 -15.54 -1.27
C GLY A 205 0.13 -15.59 -1.61
N VAL A 206 -0.31 -14.75 -2.54
CA VAL A 206 -1.64 -14.84 -3.15
C VAL A 206 -1.49 -15.16 -4.63
N ILE A 207 -2.16 -16.21 -5.08
CA ILE A 207 -2.28 -16.57 -6.50
C ILE A 207 -3.69 -16.21 -6.97
N VAL A 208 -3.74 -15.57 -8.13
CA VAL A 208 -4.97 -15.10 -8.79
C VAL A 208 -5.06 -15.76 -10.17
N GLY A 209 -6.19 -16.40 -10.48
CA GLY A 209 -6.39 -17.04 -11.78
C GLY A 209 -7.40 -18.20 -11.83
N ASP A 210 -7.46 -18.82 -13.02
CA ASP A 210 -8.12 -20.11 -13.27
C ASP A 210 -7.14 -21.22 -12.86
N PHE A 211 -7.18 -21.55 -11.58
CA PHE A 211 -6.30 -22.51 -10.95
C PHE A 211 -7.08 -23.78 -10.58
N ARG A 212 -6.55 -24.94 -10.95
CA ARG A 212 -7.18 -26.24 -10.69
C ARG A 212 -6.43 -26.98 -9.60
N GLU A 213 -7.10 -27.88 -8.87
CA GLU A 213 -6.47 -28.60 -7.75
C GLU A 213 -5.24 -29.44 -8.15
N ASP A 214 -5.21 -29.96 -9.37
CA ASP A 214 -4.07 -30.69 -9.93
C ASP A 214 -2.82 -29.82 -10.11
N ASP A 215 -3.00 -28.50 -10.26
CA ASP A 215 -1.91 -27.53 -10.37
C ASP A 215 -1.21 -27.26 -9.02
N LYS A 216 -1.79 -27.67 -7.87
CA LYS A 216 -1.22 -27.44 -6.52
C LYS A 216 0.17 -28.04 -6.34
N SER A 217 0.44 -29.17 -7.01
CA SER A 217 1.75 -29.84 -6.96
C SER A 217 2.86 -29.01 -7.62
N THR A 218 2.51 -28.17 -8.58
CA THR A 218 3.44 -27.31 -9.33
C THR A 218 3.86 -26.09 -8.51
N ILE A 219 2.98 -25.56 -7.66
CA ILE A 219 3.26 -24.36 -6.85
C ILE A 219 4.43 -24.58 -5.88
N VAL A 220 4.50 -25.75 -5.24
CA VAL A 220 5.53 -26.07 -4.23
C VAL A 220 6.95 -26.03 -4.81
N GLN A 221 7.11 -26.09 -6.14
CA GLN A 221 8.41 -26.01 -6.80
C GLN A 221 8.88 -24.57 -7.05
N PHE A 222 8.00 -23.56 -6.96
CA PHE A 222 8.30 -22.16 -7.26
C PHE A 222 8.37 -21.25 -6.01
N SER A 223 7.98 -21.78 -4.84
CA SER A 223 8.03 -21.14 -3.51
C SER A 223 9.22 -21.61 -2.68
#